data_AF-A0A817KGD5-F1
#
_entry.id   AF-A0A817KGD5-F1
#
_cell.length_a   1.000
_cell.length_b   1.000
_cell.length_c   1.000
_cell.angle_alpha   90.00
_cell.angle_beta   90.00
_cell.angle_gamma   90.00
#
_symmetry.space_group_name_H-M   'P 1'
#
loop_
_entity.id
_entity.type
_entity.pdbx_description
1 polymer ?
#
loop_
_entity_poly.entity_id
_entity_poly.type
_entity_poly.pdbx_seq_one_letter_code
_entity_poly.pdbx_strand_id
1 'polypeptide(L)'
;MEPINKHDRCVYEMGAEFITQEQRAAIFSKVLGRSITYEQQPFETLYKTFIGIGMHHSYAYDLVSLSIESITGHVTPQLSILINRPLRTLEEWLQENVNAFQ
;
A
#
# COMPACT_ATOMS: atom_id res chain seq x y z
N MET A 1 -18.47 22.56 3.26
CA MET A 1 -18.01 21.34 3.98
C MET A 1 -19.25 20.66 4.53
N GLU A 2 -19.29 19.33 4.48
CA GLU A 2 -20.38 18.56 5.10
C GLU A 2 -20.40 18.75 6.63
N PRO A 3 -21.56 18.72 7.29
CA PRO A 3 -21.65 18.87 8.75
C PRO A 3 -20.96 17.69 9.46
N ILE A 4 -20.05 17.98 10.41
CA ILE A 4 -19.29 16.93 11.13
C ILE A 4 -20.20 15.93 11.86
N ASN A 5 -21.35 16.38 12.36
CA ASN A 5 -22.33 15.54 13.05
C ASN A 5 -22.90 14.41 12.17
N LYS A 6 -22.84 14.54 10.84
CA LYS A 6 -23.26 13.49 9.90
C LYS A 6 -22.35 12.25 9.96
N HIS A 7 -21.13 12.41 10.46
CA HIS A 7 -20.12 11.37 10.56
C HIS A 7 -19.94 10.89 12.01
N ASP A 8 -20.73 11.39 12.97
CA ASP A 8 -20.60 11.01 14.38
C ASP A 8 -20.81 9.50 14.55
N ARG A 9 -19.88 8.86 15.26
CA ARG A 9 -19.85 7.41 15.54
C ARG A 9 -19.89 6.51 14.29
N CYS A 10 -19.54 7.03 13.12
CA CYS A 10 -19.37 6.24 11.91
C CYS A 10 -17.93 5.72 11.78
N VAL A 11 -17.78 4.52 11.22
CA VAL A 11 -16.48 3.92 10.85
C VAL A 11 -16.47 3.73 9.34
N TYR A 12 -15.42 4.17 8.68
CA TYR A 12 -15.28 4.06 7.23
C TYR A 12 -14.03 3.27 6.88
N GLU A 13 -14.20 2.25 6.06
CA GLU A 13 -13.08 1.58 5.41
C GLU A 13 -12.44 2.51 4.36
N MET A 14 -11.12 2.41 4.17
CA MET A 14 -10.36 3.32 3.30
C MET A 14 -9.50 2.57 2.28
N GLY A 15 -10.08 1.60 1.56
CA GLY A 15 -9.41 0.91 0.46
C GLY A 15 -9.64 1.62 -0.87
N ALA A 16 -8.64 2.34 -1.39
CA ALA A 16 -8.78 3.03 -2.68
C ALA A 16 -8.62 2.10 -3.89
N GLU A 17 -7.68 1.16 -3.79
CA GLU A 17 -7.28 0.26 -4.86
C GLU A 17 -6.70 -1.01 -4.23
N PHE A 18 -6.91 -2.15 -4.87
CA PHE A 18 -6.23 -3.40 -4.52
C PHE A 18 -5.29 -3.77 -5.66
N ILE A 19 -4.00 -3.88 -5.35
CA ILE A 19 -2.95 -4.20 -6.31
C ILE A 19 -2.06 -5.31 -5.75
N THR A 20 -1.67 -6.25 -6.61
CA THR A 20 -0.65 -7.25 -6.27
C THR A 20 0.75 -6.63 -6.26
N GLN A 21 1.73 -7.36 -5.74
CA GLN A 21 3.12 -6.89 -5.72
C GLN A 21 3.71 -6.76 -7.15
N GLU A 22 3.30 -7.65 -8.06
CA GLU A 22 3.66 -7.62 -9.48
C GLU A 22 3.04 -6.40 -10.17
N GLN A 23 1.76 -6.12 -9.92
CA GLN A 23 1.10 -4.93 -10.45
C GLN A 23 1.75 -3.66 -9.92
N ARG A 24 2.10 -3.63 -8.64
CA ARG A 24 2.84 -2.52 -8.03
C ARG A 24 4.19 -2.31 -8.72
N ALA A 25 4.97 -3.37 -8.95
CA ALA A 25 6.24 -3.30 -9.66
C ALA A 25 6.07 -2.80 -11.12
N ALA A 26 4.99 -3.22 -11.80
CA ALA A 26 4.66 -2.74 -13.14
C ALA A 26 4.29 -1.23 -13.16
N ILE A 27 3.50 -0.76 -12.19
CA ILE A 27 3.16 0.67 -12.04
C ILE A 27 4.43 1.49 -11.81
N PHE A 28 5.29 1.05 -10.89
CA PHE A 28 6.58 1.71 -10.64
C PHE A 28 7.47 1.72 -11.88
N SER A 29 7.54 0.61 -12.62
CA SER A 29 8.32 0.53 -13.85
C SER A 29 7.83 1.52 -14.91
N LYS A 30 6.51 1.61 -15.07
CA LYS A 30 5.85 2.53 -16.01
C LYS A 30 6.15 3.99 -15.65
N VAL A 31 5.97 4.38 -14.40
CA VAL A 31 6.11 5.78 -13.97
C VAL A 31 7.57 6.23 -13.89
N LEU A 32 8.48 5.35 -13.45
CA LEU A 32 9.90 5.69 -13.28
C LEU A 32 10.74 5.47 -14.55
N GLY A 33 10.17 4.90 -15.61
CA GLY A 33 10.86 4.66 -16.88
C GLY A 33 12.03 3.67 -16.80
N ARG A 34 12.06 2.81 -15.78
CA ARG A 34 13.08 1.76 -15.58
C ARG A 34 12.45 0.44 -15.18
N SER A 35 13.09 -0.68 -15.52
CA SER A 35 12.58 -2.01 -15.16
C SER A 35 12.67 -2.24 -13.65
N ILE A 36 11.54 -2.53 -13.01
CA ILE A 36 11.44 -2.93 -11.61
C ILE A 36 10.65 -4.25 -11.56
N THR A 37 11.27 -5.28 -10.99
CA THR A 37 10.68 -6.61 -10.87
C THR A 37 10.34 -6.91 -9.41
N TYR A 38 9.21 -7.56 -9.19
CA TYR A 38 8.90 -8.15 -7.89
C TYR A 38 9.58 -9.51 -7.77
N GLU A 39 10.22 -9.76 -6.63
CA GLU A 39 10.79 -11.04 -6.26
C GLU A 39 10.35 -11.39 -4.84
N GLN A 40 9.69 -12.54 -4.68
CA GLN A 40 9.32 -13.05 -3.37
C GLN A 40 10.54 -13.67 -2.70
N GLN A 41 10.94 -13.13 -1.55
CA GLN A 41 12.06 -13.65 -0.76
C GLN A 41 11.59 -14.73 0.23
N PRO A 42 12.46 -15.71 0.59
CA PRO A 42 12.21 -16.60 1.71
C PRO A 42 12.00 -15.82 3.01
N PHE A 43 11.13 -16.33 3.89
CA PHE A 43 10.77 -15.65 5.15
C PHE A 43 11.98 -15.44 6.06
N GLU A 44 12.90 -16.39 6.11
CA GLU A 44 14.13 -16.31 6.90
C GLU A 44 15.06 -15.21 6.38
N THR A 45 15.11 -15.02 5.05
CA THR A 45 15.88 -13.96 4.42
C THR A 45 15.27 -12.60 4.76
N LEU A 46 13.95 -12.44 4.59
CA LEU A 46 13.26 -11.19 4.90
C LEU A 46 13.40 -10.81 6.38
N TYR A 47 13.23 -11.78 7.29
CA TYR A 47 13.45 -11.58 8.71
C TYR A 47 14.88 -11.12 9.02
N LYS A 48 15.90 -11.79 8.48
CA LYS A 48 17.31 -11.40 8.65
C LYS A 48 17.58 -9.99 8.13
N THR A 49 16.98 -9.62 7.01
CA THR A 49 17.08 -8.26 6.47
C THR A 49 16.52 -7.23 7.45
N PHE A 50 15.33 -7.47 8.01
CA PHE A 50 14.74 -6.55 9.00
C PHE A 50 15.58 -6.42 10.27
N ILE A 51 16.09 -7.53 10.80
CA ILE A 51 17.02 -7.49 11.94
C ILE A 51 18.31 -6.74 11.57
N GLY A 52 18.83 -6.96 10.37
CA GLY A 52 20.06 -6.33 9.88
C GLY A 52 19.99 -4.81 9.77
N ILE A 53 18.79 -4.24 9.55
CA ILE A 53 18.57 -2.79 9.54
C ILE A 53 18.21 -2.22 10.93
N GLY A 54 18.32 -3.03 11.99
CA GLY A 54 18.09 -2.60 13.38
C GLY A 54 16.64 -2.68 13.84
N MET A 55 15.76 -3.36 13.11
CA MET A 55 14.38 -3.55 13.53
C MET A 55 14.31 -4.48 14.75
N HIS A 56 13.50 -4.12 15.75
CA HIS A 56 13.27 -4.99 16.91
C HIS A 56 12.60 -6.29 16.48
N HIS A 57 13.00 -7.40 17.13
CA HIS A 57 12.57 -8.76 16.79
C HIS A 57 11.06 -8.90 16.60
N SER A 58 10.26 -8.38 17.54
CA SER A 58 8.80 -8.49 17.47
C SER A 58 8.25 -7.89 16.17
N TYR A 59 8.68 -6.70 15.79
CA TYR A 59 8.24 -6.04 14.57
C TYR A 59 8.72 -6.78 13.31
N ALA A 60 9.97 -7.27 13.32
CA ALA A 60 10.49 -8.05 12.20
C ALA A 60 9.69 -9.34 11.98
N TYR A 61 9.33 -10.02 13.06
CA TYR A 61 8.51 -11.24 13.01
C TYR A 61 7.09 -10.94 12.52
N ASP A 62 6.45 -9.89 13.02
CA ASP A 62 5.09 -9.51 12.63
C ASP A 62 5.01 -9.14 11.14
N LEU A 63 5.97 -8.37 10.62
CA LEU A 63 5.99 -7.98 9.19
C LEU A 63 6.20 -9.18 8.26
N VAL A 64 7.04 -10.13 8.65
CA VAL A 64 7.22 -11.37 7.88
C VAL A 64 5.93 -12.18 7.91
N SER A 65 5.25 -12.26 9.06
CA SER A 65 3.98 -12.97 9.19
C SER A 65 2.87 -12.35 8.32
N LEU A 66 2.78 -11.02 8.29
CA LEU A 66 1.86 -10.28 7.41
C LEU A 66 2.12 -10.51 5.92
N SER A 67 3.36 -10.87 5.54
CA SER A 67 3.67 -11.20 4.14
C SER A 67 3.13 -12.57 3.69
N ILE A 68 2.77 -13.43 4.65
CA ILE A 68 2.17 -14.75 4.40
C ILE A 68 0.66 -14.63 4.20
N GLU A 69 0.04 -13.72 4.96
CA GLU A 69 -1.37 -13.45 4.81
C GLU A 69 -1.61 -12.85 3.42
N SER A 70 -2.40 -13.57 2.61
CA SER A 70 -3.03 -12.95 1.45
C SER A 70 -4.04 -11.95 2.00
N ILE A 71 -3.57 -10.74 2.29
CA ILE A 71 -4.45 -9.61 2.60
C ILE A 71 -5.25 -9.38 1.32
N THR A 72 -6.41 -10.03 1.23
CA THR A 72 -7.39 -9.76 0.20
C THR A 72 -7.90 -8.35 0.48
N GLY A 73 -7.30 -7.37 -0.18
CA GLY A 73 -7.70 -5.99 -0.02
C GLY A 73 -9.07 -5.80 -0.67
N HIS A 74 -10.00 -5.29 0.12
CA HIS A 74 -11.29 -4.84 -0.39
C HIS A 74 -11.17 -3.39 -0.82
N VAL A 75 -11.59 -3.10 -2.05
CA VAL A 75 -11.78 -1.72 -2.49
C VAL A 75 -13.07 -1.20 -1.87
N THR A 76 -13.03 0.03 -1.37
CA THR A 76 -14.15 0.75 -0.74
C THR A 76 -14.64 1.85 -1.69
N PRO A 77 -15.34 1.53 -2.81
CA PRO A 77 -15.71 2.52 -3.82
C PRO A 77 -16.61 3.64 -3.27
N GLN A 78 -17.41 3.35 -2.24
CA GLN A 78 -18.28 4.30 -1.56
C GLN A 78 -17.51 5.42 -0.83
N LEU A 79 -16.20 5.27 -0.59
CA LEU A 79 -15.37 6.34 -0.05
C LEU A 79 -15.43 7.59 -0.94
N SER A 80 -15.58 7.43 -2.26
CA SER A 80 -15.73 8.53 -3.21
C SER A 80 -16.92 9.45 -2.91
N ILE A 81 -17.98 8.89 -2.30
CA ILE A 81 -19.17 9.64 -1.86
C ILE A 81 -18.81 10.57 -0.70
N LEU A 82 -17.99 10.09 0.24
CA LEU A 82 -17.61 10.85 1.44
C LEU A 82 -16.67 12.00 1.10
N ILE A 83 -15.73 11.78 0.19
CA ILE A 83 -14.73 12.79 -0.21
C ILE A 83 -15.18 13.64 -1.41
N ASN A 84 -16.33 13.32 -2.00
CA ASN A 84 -16.91 13.98 -3.18
C ASN A 84 -15.93 14.12 -4.36
N ARG A 85 -15.13 13.08 -4.61
CA ARG A 85 -14.20 12.98 -5.74
C ARG A 85 -13.86 11.51 -6.04
N PRO A 86 -13.35 11.21 -7.25
CA PRO A 86 -12.81 9.88 -7.55
C PRO A 86 -11.70 9.47 -6.58
N LEU A 87 -11.58 8.16 -6.33
CA LEU A 87 -10.47 7.60 -5.58
C LEU A 87 -9.20 7.71 -6.40
N ARG A 88 -8.12 8.14 -5.77
CA ARG A 88 -6.82 8.25 -6.41
C ARG A 88 -6.15 6.88 -6.49
N THR A 89 -5.63 6.55 -7.66
CA THR A 89 -4.84 5.32 -7.91
C THR A 89 -3.41 5.46 -7.39
N LEU A 90 -2.71 4.33 -7.24
CA LEU A 90 -1.28 4.37 -6.95
C LEU A 90 -0.48 5.06 -8.07
N GLU A 91 -0.86 4.86 -9.34
CA GLU A 91 -0.16 5.44 -10.48
C GLU A 91 -0.20 6.98 -10.44
N GLU A 92 -1.39 7.56 -10.22
CA GLU A 92 -1.57 9.02 -10.11
C GLU A 92 -0.75 9.58 -8.94
N TRP A 93 -0.79 8.92 -7.78
CA TRP A 93 0.03 9.34 -6.64
C TRP A 93 1.53 9.28 -6.95
N LEU A 94 1.99 8.24 -7.63
CA LEU A 94 3.41 8.08 -7.96
C LEU A 94 3.88 9.12 -8.98
N GLN A 95 3.04 9.48 -9.96
CA GLN A 95 3.32 10.57 -10.90
C GLN A 95 3.51 11.91 -10.18
N GLU A 96 2.67 12.21 -9.19
CA GLU A 96 2.77 13.42 -8.35
C GLU A 96 4.03 13.43 -7.46
N ASN A 97 4.57 12.26 -7.11
CA ASN A 97 5.63 12.09 -6.10
C ASN A 97 6.91 11.47 -6.67
N VAL A 98 7.08 11.50 -8.01
CA VAL A 98 8.16 10.80 -8.71
C VAL A 98 9.56 11.12 -8.16
N ASN A 99 9.77 12.37 -7.74
CA ASN A 99 11.04 12.87 -7.23
C ASN A 99 11.52 12.16 -5.95
N ALA A 100 10.63 11.54 -5.18
CA ALA A 100 11.00 10.77 -4.00
C ALA A 100 11.65 9.41 -4.34
N PHE A 101 11.62 9.00 -5.61
CA PHE A 101 12.04 7.68 -6.07
C PHE A 101 13.10 7.73 -7.19
N GLN A 102 13.62 8.92 -7.50
CA GLN A 102 14.73 9.13 -8.44
C GLN A 102 16.07 8.71 -7.84
#